data_AF-A0A6V7K372-F1
#
_entry.id   AF-A0A6V7K372-F1
#
_cell.length_a   1.000
_cell.length_b   1.000
_cell.length_c   1.000
_cell.angle_alpha   90.00
_cell.angle_beta   90.00
_cell.angle_gamma   90.00
#
_symmetry.space_group_name_H-M   'P 1'
#
loop_
_entity.id
_entity.type
_entity.pdbx_description
1 polymer ?
#
loop_
_entity_poly.entity_id
_entity_poly.type
_entity_poly.pdbx_seq_one_letter_code
_entity_poly.pdbx_strand_id
1 'polypeptide(L)' 'VIGRKKTLLFGALPLTIGWICMIFATSVEWLYIARVNNGFGAGMVWGALSLYMGEISDPSIRGAL' A
#
# COMPACT_ATOMS: atom_id res chain seq x y z
N VAL A 1 -9.48 17.20 -3.08
CA VAL A 1 -9.68 15.76 -3.39
C VAL A 1 -8.30 15.13 -3.55
N ILE A 2 -7.94 14.15 -2.72
CA ILE A 2 -6.68 13.41 -2.86
C ILE A 2 -6.81 12.51 -4.08
N GLY A 3 -5.96 12.69 -5.10
CA GLY A 3 -5.99 11.89 -6.32
C GLY A 3 -5.40 10.48 -6.10
N ARG A 4 -5.91 9.47 -6.80
CA ARG A 4 -5.55 8.04 -6.63
C ARG A 4 -4.04 7.78 -6.75
N LYS A 5 -3.35 8.44 -7.69
CA LYS A 5 -1.87 8.40 -7.80
C LYS A 5 -1.18 8.88 -6.52
N LYS A 6 -1.67 9.95 -5.89
CA LYS A 6 -1.13 10.45 -4.62
C LYS A 6 -1.42 9.46 -3.48
N THR A 7 -2.60 8.86 -3.44
CA THR A 7 -2.93 7.81 -2.45
C THR A 7 -1.99 6.62 -2.55
N LEU A 8 -1.65 6.17 -3.76
CA LEU A 8 -0.65 5.11 -3.97
C LEU A 8 0.73 5.51 -3.44
N LEU A 9 1.18 6.73 -3.72
CA LEU A 9 2.46 7.25 -3.22
C LEU A 9 2.46 7.39 -1.68
N PHE A 10 1.36 7.87 -1.10
CA PHE A 10 1.22 7.97 0.36
C PHE A 10 1.14 6.59 1.03
N GLY A 11 0.49 5.61 0.40
CA GLY A 11 0.42 4.24 0.90
C GLY A 11 1.76 3.50 0.84
N ALA A 12 2.67 3.92 -0.06
CA ALA A 12 4.03 3.39 -0.10
C ALA A 12 4.87 3.80 1.12
N LEU A 13 4.59 4.94 1.76
CA LEU A 13 5.32 5.41 2.96
C LEU A 13 5.15 4.49 4.18
N PRO A 14 3.93 4.13 4.65
CA PRO A 14 3.79 3.20 5.76
C PRO A 14 4.30 1.80 5.43
N LEU A 15 4.25 1.38 4.15
CA LEU A 15 4.92 0.14 3.71
C LEU A 15 6.43 0.23 3.92
N THR A 16 7.10 1.26 3.38
CA THR A 16 8.56 1.39 3.54
C THR A 16 8.97 1.52 5.00
N ILE A 17 8.21 2.23 5.83
CA ILE A 17 8.41 2.28 7.29
C ILE A 17 8.29 0.89 7.90
N GLY A 18 7.26 0.11 7.53
CA GLY A 18 7.10 -1.27 7.99
C GLY A 18 8.29 -2.17 7.64
N TRP A 19 8.83 -2.07 6.43
CA TRP A 19 10.04 -2.79 6.02
C TRP A 19 11.29 -2.35 6.80
N ILE A 20 11.46 -1.04 7.03
CA ILE A 20 12.55 -0.51 7.85
C ILE A 20 12.46 -1.05 9.29
N CYS A 21 11.26 -1.01 9.89
CA CYS A 21 11.03 -1.58 11.23
C CYS A 21 11.38 -3.07 11.31
N MET A 22 11.14 -3.85 10.24
CA MET A 22 11.54 -5.26 10.20
C MET A 22 13.07 -5.44 10.12
N ILE A 23 13.77 -4.60 9.36
CA ILE A 23 15.24 -4.67 9.23
C ILE A 23 15.93 -4.42 10.57
N PHE A 24 15.42 -3.46 11.36
CA PHE A 24 15.95 -3.11 12.67
C PHE A 24 15.27 -3.86 13.83
N ALA A 25 14.49 -4.91 13.55
CA ALA A 25 13.73 -5.60 14.58
C ALA A 25 14.65 -6.35 15.55
N THR A 26 14.75 -5.86 16.78
CA THR A 26 15.50 -6.49 17.88
C THR A 26 14.62 -7.19 18.90
N SER A 27 13.30 -6.97 18.84
CA SER A 27 12.31 -7.53 19.76
C SER A 27 10.98 -7.78 19.05
N VAL A 28 10.07 -8.51 19.70
CA VAL A 28 8.77 -8.89 19.10
C VAL A 28 7.86 -7.66 18.91
N GLU A 29 8.01 -6.64 19.76
CA GLU A 29 7.30 -5.36 19.65
C GLU A 29 7.57 -4.65 18.32
N TRP A 30 8.81 -4.70 17.82
CA TRP A 30 9.16 -4.16 16.50
C TRP A 30 8.39 -4.85 15.38
N LEU A 31 8.19 -6.17 15.49
CA LEU A 31 7.41 -6.92 14.52
C LEU A 31 5.94 -6.51 14.57
N TYR A 32 5.35 -6.29 15.76
CA TYR A 32 3.97 -5.80 15.86
C TYR A 32 3.81 -4.41 15.22
N ILE A 33 4.74 -3.48 15.49
CA ILE A 33 4.73 -2.15 14.86
C ILE A 33 4.85 -2.28 13.35
N ALA A 34 5.76 -3.11 12.85
CA ALA A 34 5.92 -3.33 11.42
C ALA A 34 4.64 -3.90 10.78
N ARG A 35 3.94 -4.82 11.44
CA ARG A 35 2.69 -5.42 10.93
C ARG A 35 1.56 -4.40 10.82
N VAL A 36 1.43 -3.53 11.81
CA VAL A 36 0.42 -2.45 11.76
C VAL A 36 0.71 -1.51 10.60
N ASN A 37 1.96 -1.08 10.44
CA ASN A 37 2.37 -0.19 9.35
C ASN A 37 2.17 -0.83 7.97
N ASN A 38 2.60 -2.09 7.79
CA ASN A 38 2.38 -2.83 6.54
C ASN A 38 0.90 -3.05 6.26
N GLY A 39 0.09 -3.37 7.28
CA GLY A 39 -1.36 -3.54 7.12
C GLY A 39 -2.04 -2.25 6.66
N PHE A 40 -1.68 -1.12 7.26
CA PHE A 40 -2.22 0.19 6.89
C PHE A 40 -1.83 0.57 5.46
N GLY A 41 -0.55 0.41 5.11
CA GLY A 41 -0.07 0.69 3.76
C GLY A 41 -0.65 -0.25 2.71
N ALA A 42 -0.74 -1.55 2.98
CA ALA A 42 -1.36 -2.52 2.07
C ALA A 42 -2.84 -2.20 1.82
N GLY A 43 -3.60 -1.85 2.85
CA GLY A 43 -5.00 -1.45 2.71
C GLY A 43 -5.17 -0.22 1.80
N MET A 44 -4.32 0.79 1.99
CA MET A 44 -4.32 1.99 1.14
C MET A 44 -3.92 1.68 -0.31
N VAL A 45 -2.84 0.93 -0.50
CA VAL A 45 -2.31 0.66 -1.84
C VAL A 45 -3.24 -0.25 -2.62
N TRP A 46 -3.73 -1.36 -2.07
CA TRP A 46 -4.58 -2.31 -2.83
C TRP A 46 -5.95 -1.71 -3.19
N GLY A 47 -6.55 -0.94 -2.28
CA GLY A 47 -7.79 -0.21 -2.59
C GLY A 47 -7.59 0.84 -3.69
N ALA A 48 -6.52 1.65 -3.60
CA ALA A 48 -6.25 2.66 -4.62
C ALA A 48 -5.77 2.05 -5.95
N LEU A 49 -5.04 0.94 -5.90
CA LEU A 49 -4.46 0.27 -7.08
C LEU A 49 -5.55 -0.34 -7.93
N SER A 50 -6.49 -1.09 -7.35
CA SER A 50 -7.61 -1.69 -8.09
C SER A 50 -8.44 -0.62 -8.84
N LEU A 51 -8.74 0.50 -8.18
CA LEU A 51 -9.45 1.62 -8.81
C LEU A 51 -8.61 2.29 -9.90
N TYR A 52 -7.34 2.57 -9.62
CA TYR A 52 -6.43 3.22 -10.56
C TYR A 52 -6.14 2.36 -11.80
N MET A 53 -6.01 1.05 -11.62
CA MET A 53 -5.91 0.07 -12.70
C MET A 53 -7.16 0.10 -13.56
N GLY A 54 -8.34 0.14 -12.96
CA GLY A 54 -9.59 0.38 -13.67
C GLY A 54 -9.53 1.67 -14.50
N GLU A 55 -9.11 2.79 -13.94
CA GLU A 55 -9.04 4.06 -14.68
C GLU A 55 -8.11 4.07 -15.90
N ILE A 56 -6.95 3.40 -15.82
CA ILE A 56 -5.96 3.39 -16.90
C ILE A 56 -6.23 2.30 -17.93
N SER A 57 -6.88 1.21 -17.53
CA SER A 57 -7.13 0.09 -18.44
C SER A 57 -8.15 0.43 -19.52
N ASP A 58 -7.87 -0.08 -20.71
CA ASP A 58 -8.75 0.02 -21.87
C ASP A 58 -10.11 -0.61 -21.54
N PRO A 59 -11.26 -0.02 -21.94
CA PRO A 59 -12.58 -0.50 -21.55
C PRO A 59 -12.85 -1.97 -21.88
N SER A 60 -12.15 -2.52 -22.88
CA SER A 60 -12.27 -3.92 -23.32
C SER A 60 -11.63 -4.94 -22.37
N ILE A 61 -10.67 -4.54 -21.51
CA ILE A 61 -9.90 -5.45 -20.64
C ILE A 61 -10.05 -5.17 -19.15
N ARG A 62 -10.86 -4.17 -18.76
CA ARG A 62 -11.05 -3.70 -17.38
C ARG A 62 -11.40 -4.77 -16.35
N GLY A 63 -12.15 -5.81 -16.75
CA GLY A 63 -12.62 -6.87 -15.85
C GLY A 63 -11.73 -8.11 -15.77
N ALA A 64 -10.67 -8.18 -16.60
CA ALA A 64 -9.80 -9.34 -16.68
C ALA A 64 -8.48 -9.20 -15.88
N LEU A 65 -8.20 -7.99 -15.35
CA LEU A 65 -6.97 -7.62 -14.63
C LEU A 65 -7.14 -7.67 -13.11
#